data_AF-A0A6I7FI73-F1
#
_entry.id   AF-A0A6I7FI73-F1
#
_cell.length_a   1.000
_cell.length_b   1.000
_cell.length_c   1.000
_cell.angle_alpha   90.00
_cell.angle_beta   90.00
_cell.angle_gamma   90.00
#
_symmetry.space_group_name_H-M   'P 1'
#
loop_
_entity.id
_entity.type
_entity.pdbx_description
1 polymer ?
#
loop_
_entity_poly.entity_id
_entity_poly.type
_entity_poly.pdbx_seq_one_letter_code
_entity_poly.pdbx_strand_id
1 'polypeptide(L)'
;MENGKISIARNVKNGYGFGSTEFHVLRTSEYINEQYIHYLVRSQRFRTEAKREMTEAVGQQRGPKSFLINYQLPLPPKEEQDAIVKILNEIFSKDDYSKLIIQLESSLETLKQSILSKAFRGELGTNDPSEENAIELLKEVLQ
;
A
#
# COMPACT_ATOMS: atom_id res chain seq x y z
N MET A 1 -5.67 11.20 10.52
CA MET A 1 -5.88 12.13 9.38
C MET A 1 -4.67 13.02 9.06
N GLU A 2 -3.49 12.74 9.61
CA GLU A 2 -2.24 13.37 9.13
C GLU A 2 -1.45 12.44 8.18
N ASN A 3 -1.32 11.17 8.57
CA ASN A 3 -0.49 10.16 7.89
C ASN A 3 -1.27 9.21 6.95
N GLY A 4 -2.48 9.59 6.51
CA GLY A 4 -3.29 8.75 5.60
C GLY A 4 -3.77 7.41 6.19
N LYS A 5 -3.63 7.19 7.50
CA LYS A 5 -4.11 6.01 8.23
C LYS A 5 -5.64 5.96 8.23
N ILE A 6 -6.21 5.38 7.19
CA ILE A 6 -7.66 5.24 6.95
C ILE A 6 -7.85 3.85 6.34
N SER A 7 -8.89 3.14 6.76
CA SER A 7 -9.21 1.81 6.26
C SER A 7 -10.71 1.60 6.14
N ILE A 8 -11.12 0.75 5.20
CA ILE A 8 -12.50 0.31 5.03
C ILE A 8 -12.64 -1.03 5.76
N ALA A 9 -13.47 -1.06 6.79
CA ALA A 9 -13.81 -2.29 7.49
C ALA A 9 -14.99 -2.98 6.78
N ARG A 10 -14.71 -4.08 6.07
CA ARG A 10 -15.72 -4.93 5.41
C ARG A 10 -15.94 -6.21 6.20
N ASN A 11 -17.14 -6.78 6.11
CA ASN A 11 -17.49 -8.08 6.69
C ASN A 11 -17.16 -8.20 8.18
N VAL A 12 -17.44 -7.14 8.95
CA VAL A 12 -17.20 -7.16 10.39
C VAL A 12 -18.05 -8.26 11.02
N LYS A 13 -17.44 -9.15 11.81
CA LYS A 13 -18.12 -10.27 12.45
C LYS A 13 -19.32 -9.75 13.26
N ASN A 14 -20.50 -10.34 13.04
CA ASN A 14 -21.78 -9.93 13.64
C ASN A 14 -22.28 -8.53 13.24
N GLY A 15 -21.67 -7.86 12.26
CA GLY A 15 -22.11 -6.54 11.76
C GLY A 15 -21.79 -5.35 12.68
N TYR A 16 -21.12 -5.58 13.82
CA TYR A 16 -20.77 -4.52 14.78
C TYR A 16 -19.27 -4.24 14.79
N GLY A 17 -18.90 -2.98 14.49
CA GLY A 17 -17.53 -2.49 14.63
C GLY A 17 -17.35 -1.67 15.91
N PHE A 18 -16.38 -2.04 16.73
CA PHE A 18 -15.94 -1.27 17.89
C PHE A 18 -14.51 -0.79 17.64
N GLY A 19 -14.23 0.46 18.01
CA GLY A 19 -12.92 1.06 17.88
C GLY A 19 -12.62 1.93 19.09
N SER A 20 -11.34 2.23 19.29
CA SER A 20 -10.91 3.26 20.24
C SER A 20 -11.56 4.61 19.92
N THR A 21 -11.66 5.49 20.91
CA THR A 21 -12.04 6.90 20.76
C THR A 21 -11.09 7.67 19.84
N GLU A 22 -9.92 7.09 19.53
CA GLU A 22 -8.94 7.58 18.56
C GLU A 22 -9.39 7.45 17.09
N PHE A 23 -10.47 6.71 16.81
CA PHE A 23 -10.99 6.55 15.45
C PHE A 23 -12.26 7.36 15.21
N HIS A 24 -12.29 8.08 14.10
CA HIS A 24 -13.53 8.61 13.53
C HIS A 24 -14.16 7.56 12.64
N VAL A 25 -15.35 7.09 13.01
CA VAL A 25 -16.11 6.11 12.22
C VAL A 25 -17.07 6.84 11.29
N LEU A 26 -16.81 6.75 9.99
CA LEU A 26 -17.70 7.23 8.94
C LEU A 26 -18.58 6.08 8.47
N ARG A 27 -19.90 6.21 8.62
CA ARG A 27 -20.88 5.22 8.16
C ARG A 27 -21.56 5.76 6.90
N THR A 28 -21.47 5.01 5.81
CA THR A 28 -22.14 5.33 4.54
C THR A 28 -23.52 4.68 4.49
N SER A 29 -24.44 5.32 3.76
CA SER A 29 -25.73 4.74 3.39
C SER A 29 -25.62 3.98 2.07
N GLU A 30 -26.69 3.30 1.66
CA GLU A 30 -26.75 2.57 0.39
C GLU A 30 -26.55 3.46 -0.86
N TYR A 31 -26.76 4.77 -0.75
CA TYR A 31 -26.62 5.73 -1.84
C TYR A 31 -25.17 6.22 -2.04
N ILE A 32 -24.27 5.85 -1.12
CA ILE A 32 -22.90 6.35 -1.08
C ILE A 32 -21.95 5.17 -1.21
N ASN A 33 -21.11 5.19 -2.24
CA ASN A 33 -20.04 4.22 -2.40
C ASN A 33 -18.99 4.45 -1.31
N GLU A 34 -18.69 3.42 -0.50
CA GLU A 34 -17.74 3.56 0.61
C GLU A 34 -16.30 3.78 0.15
N GLN A 35 -15.94 3.26 -1.03
CA GLN A 35 -14.63 3.51 -1.64
C GLN A 35 -14.49 4.95 -2.12
N TYR A 36 -15.58 5.57 -2.59
CA TYR A 36 -15.58 6.98 -2.98
C TYR A 36 -15.22 7.85 -1.78
N ILE A 37 -15.91 7.65 -0.64
CA ILE A 37 -15.61 8.35 0.60
C ILE A 37 -14.16 8.09 1.03
N HIS A 38 -13.70 6.84 0.97
CA HIS A 38 -12.33 6.48 1.30
C HIS A 38 -11.29 7.25 0.47
N TYR A 39 -11.48 7.40 -0.84
CA TYR A 39 -10.59 8.21 -1.66
C TYR A 39 -10.70 9.71 -1.37
N LEU A 40 -11.91 10.21 -1.16
CA LEU A 40 -12.16 11.61 -0.87
C LEU A 40 -11.45 12.06 0.41
N VAL A 41 -11.58 11.32 1.51
CA VAL A 41 -10.94 11.68 2.79
C VAL A 41 -9.42 11.54 2.77
N ARG A 42 -8.89 10.81 1.77
CA ARG A 42 -7.44 10.69 1.51
C ARG A 42 -6.91 11.78 0.58
N SER A 43 -7.79 12.49 -0.12
CA SER A 43 -7.41 13.57 -1.03
C SER A 43 -6.62 14.65 -0.30
N GLN A 44 -5.69 15.29 -1.04
CA GLN A 44 -4.87 16.36 -0.47
C GLN A 44 -5.72 17.54 -0.02
N ARG A 45 -6.79 17.84 -0.75
CA ARG A 45 -7.73 18.92 -0.42
C ARG A 45 -8.36 18.69 0.95
N PHE A 46 -9.00 17.54 1.14
CA PHE A 46 -9.63 17.18 2.41
C PHE A 46 -8.62 17.22 3.57
N ARG A 47 -7.43 16.63 3.38
CA ARG A 47 -6.39 16.63 4.43
C ARG A 47 -5.88 18.02 4.77
N THR A 48 -5.77 18.91 3.77
CA THR A 48 -5.33 20.30 3.99
C THR A 48 -6.37 21.08 4.77
N GLU A 49 -7.66 20.94 4.41
CA GLU A 49 -8.77 21.58 5.12
C GLU A 49 -8.88 21.04 6.55
N ALA A 50 -8.78 19.73 6.74
CA ALA A 50 -8.80 19.09 8.05
C ALA A 50 -7.65 19.60 8.94
N LYS A 51 -6.45 19.80 8.38
CA LYS A 51 -5.29 20.33 9.11
C LYS A 51 -5.45 21.79 9.53
N ARG A 52 -6.13 22.62 8.74
CA ARG A 52 -6.36 24.04 9.09
C ARG A 52 -7.28 24.18 10.30
N GLU A 53 -8.23 23.27 10.42
CA GLU A 53 -9.19 23.22 11.53
C GLU A 53 -8.63 22.49 12.77
N MET A 54 -7.48 21.82 12.65
CA MET A 54 -6.77 21.25 13.80
C MET A 54 -6.24 22.39 14.66
N THR A 55 -6.88 22.65 15.79
CA THR A 55 -6.32 23.49 16.84
C THR A 55 -5.02 22.84 17.32
N GLU A 56 -3.98 23.63 17.57
CA GLU A 56 -2.69 23.19 18.14
C GLU A 56 -2.89 22.65 19.57
N ALA A 57 -3.53 21.49 19.71
CA ALA A 57 -3.68 20.80 20.99
C ALA A 57 -2.38 20.05 21.25
N VAL A 58 -1.65 20.52 22.27
CA VAL A 58 -0.43 19.93 22.82
C VAL A 58 -0.55 18.40 22.88
N GLY A 59 0.19 17.71 22.01
CA GLY A 59 0.39 16.26 22.04
C GLY A 59 -0.55 15.39 21.18
N GLN A 60 -1.67 15.91 20.64
CA GLN A 60 -2.66 15.12 19.90
C GLN A 60 -3.28 15.94 18.76
N GLN A 61 -2.61 16.01 17.59
CA GLN A 61 -3.18 16.63 16.39
C GLN A 61 -4.32 15.75 15.83
N ARG A 62 -5.54 16.00 16.30
CA ARG A 62 -6.75 15.32 15.87
C ARG A 62 -7.57 16.25 15.00
N GLY A 63 -8.04 15.74 13.85
CA GLY A 63 -9.06 16.44 13.08
C GLY A 63 -10.31 16.54 13.95
N PRO A 64 -10.83 17.75 14.24
CA PRO A 64 -11.92 17.88 15.17
C PRO A 64 -13.18 17.20 14.60
N LYS A 65 -13.94 16.53 15.48
CA LYS A 65 -15.20 15.85 15.08
C LYS A 65 -16.17 16.83 14.40
N SER A 66 -16.18 18.09 14.86
CA SER A 66 -16.98 19.17 14.28
C SER A 66 -16.64 19.44 12.80
N PHE A 67 -15.36 19.39 12.43
CA PHE A 67 -14.95 19.52 11.02
C PHE A 67 -15.57 18.42 10.17
N LEU A 68 -15.50 17.16 10.60
CA LEU A 68 -16.06 16.03 9.85
C LEU A 68 -17.57 16.13 9.65
N ILE A 69 -18.29 16.62 10.67
CA ILE A 69 -19.75 16.77 10.62
C ILE A 69 -20.14 17.92 9.67
N ASN A 70 -19.37 19.00 9.67
CA ASN A 70 -19.70 20.22 8.92
C ASN A 70 -19.06 20.25 7.52
N TYR A 71 -18.24 19.26 7.17
CA TYR A 71 -17.55 19.22 5.89
C TYR A 71 -18.55 19.09 4.74
N GLN A 72 -18.52 20.03 3.79
CA GLN A 72 -19.35 19.94 2.59
C GLN A 72 -18.75 18.92 1.61
N LEU A 73 -19.36 17.74 1.60
CA LEU A 73 -18.99 16.63 0.73
C LEU A 73 -19.48 16.89 -0.70
N PRO A 74 -18.59 16.90 -1.72
CA PRO A 74 -19.04 16.78 -3.10
C PRO A 74 -19.61 15.37 -3.28
N LEU A 75 -20.92 15.26 -3.47
CA LEU A 75 -21.60 13.97 -3.56
C LEU A 75 -22.35 13.88 -4.89
N PRO A 76 -21.71 13.37 -5.96
CA PRO A 76 -22.38 13.13 -7.22
C PRO A 76 -23.35 11.93 -7.14
N PRO A 77 -24.18 11.67 -8.17
CA PRO A 77 -25.00 10.46 -8.24
C PRO A 77 -24.16 9.19 -8.07
N LYS A 78 -24.79 8.12 -7.57
CA LYS A 78 -24.08 6.89 -7.21
C LYS A 78 -23.33 6.28 -8.39
N GLU A 79 -23.91 6.32 -9.58
CA GLU A 79 -23.32 5.82 -10.82
C GLU A 79 -22.02 6.56 -11.15
N GLU A 80 -21.96 7.87 -10.91
CA GLU A 80 -20.77 8.68 -11.11
C GLU A 80 -19.72 8.40 -10.01
N GLN A 81 -20.15 8.19 -8.76
CA GLN A 81 -19.25 7.75 -7.69
C GLN A 81 -18.55 6.43 -8.06
N ASP A 82 -19.32 5.46 -8.56
CA ASP A 82 -18.81 4.15 -8.98
C ASP A 82 -17.84 4.27 -10.16
N ALA A 83 -18.14 5.13 -11.15
CA ALA A 83 -17.26 5.40 -12.27
C ALA A 83 -15.92 6.02 -11.83
N ILE A 84 -15.96 7.01 -10.93
CA ILE A 84 -14.75 7.63 -10.34
C ILE A 84 -13.92 6.58 -9.62
N VAL A 85 -14.55 5.76 -8.78
CA VAL A 85 -13.89 4.69 -8.02
C VAL A 85 -13.22 3.69 -8.96
N LYS A 86 -13.88 3.31 -10.06
CA LYS A 86 -13.31 2.41 -11.06
C LYS A 86 -12.02 2.97 -11.66
N ILE A 87 -12.04 4.22 -12.13
CA ILE A 87 -10.88 4.88 -12.72
C ILE A 87 -9.72 4.95 -11.71
N LEU A 88 -10.01 5.33 -10.45
CA LEU A 88 -9.00 5.40 -9.40
C LEU A 88 -8.38 4.03 -9.12
N ASN A 89 -9.20 2.98 -9.00
CA ASN A 89 -8.72 1.62 -8.79
C ASN A 89 -7.81 1.14 -9.93
N GLU A 90 -8.18 1.42 -11.19
CA GLU A 90 -7.34 1.09 -12.34
C GLU A 90 -5.97 1.78 -12.28
N ILE A 91 -5.93 3.07 -11.90
CA ILE A 91 -4.68 3.81 -11.75
C ILE A 91 -3.83 3.22 -10.61
N PHE A 92 -4.42 2.98 -9.44
CA PHE A 92 -3.68 2.47 -8.28
C PHE A 92 -3.18 1.05 -8.50
N SER A 93 -3.91 0.21 -9.23
CA SER A 93 -3.45 -1.15 -9.56
C SER A 93 -2.13 -1.13 -10.34
N LYS A 94 -1.94 -0.17 -11.27
CA LYS A 94 -0.69 0.01 -12.03
C LYS A 94 0.50 0.42 -11.15
N ASP A 95 0.25 1.20 -10.11
CA ASP A 95 1.29 1.58 -9.14
C ASP A 95 1.75 0.36 -8.33
N ASP A 96 0.81 -0.50 -7.94
CA ASP A 96 1.13 -1.75 -7.23
C ASP A 96 1.91 -2.74 -8.12
N TYR A 97 1.59 -2.83 -9.41
CA TYR A 97 2.40 -3.59 -10.37
C TYR A 97 3.85 -3.08 -10.46
N SER A 98 4.03 -1.76 -10.43
CA SER A 98 5.37 -1.15 -10.50
C SER A 98 6.21 -1.49 -9.26
N LYS A 99 5.60 -1.45 -8.06
CA LYS A 99 6.27 -1.87 -6.81
C LYS A 99 6.65 -3.34 -6.84
N LEU A 100 5.77 -4.19 -7.37
CA LEU A 100 6.04 -5.62 -7.50
C LEU A 100 7.23 -5.90 -8.41
N ILE A 101 7.37 -5.17 -9.53
CA ILE A 101 8.51 -5.29 -10.44
C ILE A 101 9.82 -4.96 -9.71
N ILE A 102 9.87 -3.86 -8.95
CA ILE A 102 11.07 -3.48 -8.18
C ILE A 102 11.42 -4.54 -7.13
N GLN A 103 10.43 -5.12 -6.47
CA GLN A 103 10.64 -6.22 -5.52
C GLN A 103 11.14 -7.51 -6.20
N LEU A 104 10.65 -7.82 -7.40
CA LEU A 104 11.11 -8.95 -8.20
C LEU A 104 12.56 -8.76 -8.64
N GLU A 105 12.95 -7.56 -9.09
CA GLU A 105 14.32 -7.25 -9.49
C GLU A 105 15.30 -7.45 -8.33
N SER A 106 14.99 -6.93 -7.14
CA SER A 106 15.83 -7.13 -5.95
C SER A 106 15.92 -8.60 -5.52
N SER A 107 14.82 -9.35 -5.66
CA SER A 107 14.79 -10.80 -5.39
C SER A 107 15.64 -11.59 -6.39
N LEU A 108 15.60 -11.22 -7.67
CA LEU A 108 16.43 -11.82 -8.72
C LEU A 108 17.92 -11.57 -8.48
N GLU A 109 18.30 -10.36 -8.07
CA GLU A 109 19.69 -10.07 -7.75
C GLU A 109 20.17 -10.91 -6.57
N THR A 110 19.36 -11.01 -5.51
CA THR A 110 19.65 -11.87 -4.36
C THR A 110 19.79 -13.33 -4.77
N LEU A 111 18.89 -13.83 -5.63
CA LEU A 111 18.93 -15.19 -6.14
C LEU A 111 20.20 -15.45 -6.97
N LYS A 112 20.58 -14.52 -7.86
CA LYS A 112 21.83 -14.62 -8.64
C LYS A 112 23.05 -14.71 -7.73
N GLN A 113 23.15 -13.83 -6.73
CA GLN A 113 24.25 -13.86 -5.77
C GLN A 113 24.27 -15.19 -4.98
N SER A 114 23.11 -15.70 -4.59
CA SER A 114 23.01 -16.99 -3.88
C SER A 114 23.44 -18.17 -4.77
N ILE A 115 22.99 -18.21 -6.03
CA ILE A 115 23.39 -19.23 -7.00
C ILE A 115 24.89 -19.16 -7.25
N LEU A 116 25.41 -17.97 -7.52
CA LEU A 116 26.84 -17.77 -7.79
C LEU A 116 27.69 -18.16 -6.57
N SER A 117 27.26 -17.76 -5.36
CA SER A 117 27.94 -18.14 -4.12
C SER A 117 27.94 -19.65 -3.90
N LYS A 118 26.81 -20.33 -4.15
CA LYS A 118 26.72 -21.79 -4.06
C LYS A 118 27.56 -22.50 -5.12
N ALA A 119 27.60 -21.98 -6.35
CA ALA A 119 28.44 -22.51 -7.43
C ALA A 119 29.93 -22.37 -7.08
N PHE A 120 30.36 -21.21 -6.59
CA PHE A 120 31.73 -21.00 -6.11
C PHE A 120 32.06 -21.68 -4.78
N ARG A 121 31.10 -22.30 -4.09
CA ARG A 121 31.37 -23.16 -2.93
C ARG A 121 31.36 -24.64 -3.30
N GLY A 122 31.08 -24.97 -4.56
CA GLY A 122 30.88 -26.35 -5.01
C GLY A 122 29.59 -26.99 -4.46
N GLU A 123 28.68 -26.19 -3.89
CA GLU A 123 27.37 -26.64 -3.39
C GLU A 123 26.35 -26.76 -4.53
N LEU A 124 26.63 -26.16 -5.69
CA LEU A 124 25.98 -26.40 -6.97
C LEU A 124 26.98 -27.12 -7.86
N GLY A 125 26.83 -28.44 -7.98
CA GLY A 125 27.62 -29.27 -8.90
C GLY A 125 26.82 -29.61 -10.15
N THR A 126 27.52 -30.10 -11.17
CA THR A 126 26.89 -30.87 -12.24
C THR A 126 26.72 -32.32 -11.76
N ASN A 127 25.80 -33.07 -12.36
CA ASN A 127 25.60 -34.48 -12.01
C ASN A 127 26.78 -35.38 -12.46
N ASP A 128 27.89 -34.79 -12.95
CA ASP A 128 29.07 -35.50 -13.42
C ASP A 128 30.25 -35.27 -12.44
N PRO A 129 30.73 -36.31 -11.72
CA PRO A 129 31.85 -36.22 -10.78
C PRO A 129 33.20 -35.87 -11.42
N SER A 130 33.29 -35.89 -12.75
CA SER A 130 34.54 -35.63 -13.48
C SER A 130 34.75 -34.17 -13.89
N GLU A 131 33.74 -33.31 -13.73
CA GLU A 131 33.85 -31.88 -14.06
C GLU A 131 34.51 -31.09 -12.92
N GLU A 132 35.41 -30.17 -13.30
CA GLU A 132 36.13 -29.30 -12.38
C GLU A 132 35.22 -28.28 -11.70
N ASN A 133 35.58 -27.87 -10.49
CA ASN A 133 34.77 -26.94 -9.70
C ASN A 133 34.76 -25.56 -10.35
N ALA A 134 33.63 -24.84 -10.33
CA ALA A 134 33.48 -23.52 -10.96
C ALA A 134 34.50 -22.46 -10.47
N ILE A 135 35.14 -22.70 -9.32
CA ILE A 135 36.23 -21.88 -8.78
C ILE A 135 37.49 -21.92 -9.66
N GLU A 136 37.82 -23.08 -10.26
CA GLU A 136 39.04 -23.21 -11.08
C GLU A 136 38.89 -22.49 -12.41
N LEU A 137 37.73 -22.62 -13.08
CA LEU A 137 37.37 -21.85 -14.27
C LEU A 137 37.46 -20.33 -14.05
N LEU A 138 37.05 -19.82 -12.87
CA LEU A 138 37.15 -18.39 -12.57
C LEU A 138 38.61 -17.91 -12.47
N LYS A 139 39.50 -18.72 -11.89
CA LYS A 139 40.92 -18.38 -11.78
C LYS A 139 41.59 -18.28 -13.16
N GLU A 140 41.17 -19.12 -14.09
CA GLU A 140 41.68 -19.14 -15.46
C GLU A 140 41.23 -17.92 -16.28
N VAL A 141 39.99 -17.45 -16.09
CA VAL A 141 39.43 -16.28 -16.80
C VAL A 141 39.95 -14.93 -16.25
N LEU A 142 40.41 -14.89 -14.99
CA LEU A 142 40.91 -13.66 -14.35
C LEU A 142 42.44 -13.46 -14.50
N GLN A 143 43.15 -14.36 -15.18
CA GLN A 143 44.57 -14.23 -15.56
C GLN A 143 44.72 -13.66 -16.98
#